data_AF-A0A0S8A3T9-F1
#
_entry.id   AF-A0A0S8A3T9-F1
#
_cell.length_a   1.000
_cell.length_b   1.000
_cell.length_c   1.000
_cell.angle_alpha   90.00
_cell.angle_beta   90.00
_cell.angle_gamma   90.00
#
_symmetry.space_group_name_H-M   'P 1'
#
loop_
_entity.id
_entity.type
_entity.pdbx_description
1 polymer ?
#
loop_
_entity_poly.entity_id
_entity_poly.type
_entity_poly.pdbx_seq_one_letter_code
_entity_poly.pdbx_strand_id
1 'polypeptide(L)' 'QELGPMLGSYCPNVLFPYAREAISDLVTKGGFPQLLLAPVNFDAIYMDHVKKQQAQGEAEAQGEQAEQAKVH' A
#
# COMPACT_ATOMS: atom_id res chain seq x y z
N GLN A 1 0.84 5.86 17.40
CA GLN A 1 1.56 5.73 16.11
C GLN A 1 1.23 4.42 15.38
N GLU A 2 0.47 3.49 15.97
CA GLU A 2 0.21 2.14 15.41
C GLU A 2 -0.90 2.02 14.35
N LEU A 3 -1.74 3.05 14.18
CA LEU A 3 -2.92 2.93 13.30
C LEU A 3 -2.53 2.79 11.83
N GLY A 4 -1.45 3.46 11.40
CA GLY A 4 -0.95 3.40 10.02
C GLY A 4 -0.54 1.97 9.62
N PRO A 5 0.41 1.33 10.33
CA PRO A 5 0.79 -0.06 10.06
C PRO A 5 -0.37 -1.06 10.19
N MET A 6 -1.26 -0.84 11.17
CA MET A 6 -2.45 -1.68 11.35
C MET A 6 -3.33 -1.66 10.10
N LEU A 7 -3.71 -0.49 9.60
CA LEU A 7 -4.58 -0.36 8.43
C LEU A 7 -3.85 -0.71 7.13
N GLY A 8 -2.58 -0.38 7.03
CA GLY A 8 -1.80 -0.51 5.79
C GLY A 8 -1.20 -1.90 5.56
N SER A 9 -0.98 -2.70 6.60
CA SER A 9 -0.43 -4.05 6.46
C SER A 9 -1.24 -5.11 7.20
N TYR A 10 -1.50 -4.92 8.49
CA TYR A 10 -2.09 -5.98 9.31
C TYR A 10 -3.52 -6.35 8.86
N CYS A 11 -4.40 -5.36 8.76
CA CYS A 11 -5.77 -5.55 8.31
C CYS A 11 -5.85 -6.23 6.92
N PRO A 12 -5.15 -5.76 5.87
CA PRO A 12 -5.18 -6.44 4.58
C PRO A 12 -4.58 -7.85 4.62
N ASN A 13 -3.54 -8.11 5.43
CA ASN A 13 -3.02 -9.47 5.64
C ASN A 13 -4.10 -10.43 6.18
N VAL A 14 -4.90 -9.97 7.15
CA VAL A 14 -6.00 -10.78 7.72
C VAL A 14 -7.11 -11.02 6.69
N LEU A 15 -7.43 -10.01 5.87
CA LEU A 15 -8.54 -10.07 4.92
C LEU A 15 -8.17 -10.82 3.62
N PHE A 16 -6.89 -10.84 3.24
CA PHE A 16 -6.44 -11.37 1.94
C PHE A 16 -6.81 -12.83 1.67
N PRO A 17 -6.70 -13.79 2.61
CA PRO A 17 -7.11 -15.18 2.37
C PRO A 17 -8.58 -15.32 1.94
N TYR A 18 -9.47 -14.54 2.56
CA TYR A 18 -10.90 -14.54 2.23
C TYR A 18 -11.17 -13.93 0.86
N ALA A 19 -10.50 -12.80 0.55
CA ALA A 19 -10.60 -12.16 -0.75
C ALA A 19 -10.10 -13.09 -1.87
N ARG A 20 -8.96 -13.77 -1.63
CA ARG A 20 -8.38 -14.75 -2.54
C ARG A 20 -9.36 -15.89 -2.84
N GLU A 21 -9.98 -16.47 -1.81
CA GLU A 21 -10.97 -17.54 -1.96
C GLU A 21 -12.17 -17.05 -2.77
N ALA A 22 -12.77 -15.92 -2.38
CA ALA A 22 -13.92 -15.36 -3.07
C ALA A 22 -13.65 -15.09 -4.56
N ILE A 23 -12.46 -14.61 -4.90
CA ILE A 23 -12.03 -14.41 -6.29
C ILE A 23 -11.89 -15.75 -7.03
N SER A 24 -11.22 -16.75 -6.42
CA SER A 24 -11.07 -18.08 -7.04
C SER A 24 -12.43 -18.73 -7.32
N ASP A 25 -13.35 -18.62 -6.36
CA ASP A 25 -14.72 -19.10 -6.45
C ASP A 25 -15.47 -18.45 -7.61
N LEU A 26 -15.39 -17.12 -7.71
CA LEU A 26 -16.08 -16.37 -8.74
C LEU A 26 -15.55 -16.73 -10.14
N VAL A 27 -14.23 -16.86 -10.28
CA VAL A 27 -13.59 -17.25 -11.54
C VAL A 27 -14.04 -18.65 -11.97
N THR A 28 -14.05 -19.60 -11.02
CA THR A 28 -14.47 -20.98 -11.28
C THR A 28 -15.96 -21.06 -11.65
N LYS A 29 -16.83 -20.31 -10.96
CA LYS A 29 -18.27 -20.21 -11.29
C LYS A 29 -18.50 -19.59 -12.67
N GLY A 30 -17.57 -18.76 -13.14
CA GLY A 30 -17.57 -18.23 -14.51
C GLY A 30 -17.17 -19.25 -15.59
N GLY A 31 -16.85 -20.50 -15.22
CA GLY A 31 -16.41 -21.55 -16.15
C GLY A 31 -14.94 -21.45 -16.55
N PHE A 32 -14.17 -20.56 -15.92
CA PHE A 32 -12.73 -20.44 -16.13
C PHE A 32 -11.96 -21.42 -15.22
N PRO A 33 -10.69 -21.74 -15.58
CA PRO A 33 -9.80 -22.45 -14.68
C PRO A 33 -9.61 -21.72 -13.35
N GLN A 34 -9.32 -22.48 -12.27
CA GLN A 34 -9.06 -21.88 -10.96
C GLN A 34 -7.94 -20.84 -11.01
N LEU A 35 -8.23 -19.65 -10.50
CA LEU A 35 -7.27 -18.57 -10.33
C LEU A 35 -6.79 -18.50 -8.89
N LEU A 36 -5.61 -19.05 -8.65
CA LEU A 36 -4.92 -18.96 -7.38
C LEU A 36 -4.02 -17.72 -7.38
N LEU A 37 -4.39 -16.69 -6.61
CA LEU A 37 -3.55 -15.48 -6.50
C LEU A 37 -2.15 -15.85 -5.97
N ALA A 38 -1.14 -15.02 -6.18
CA ALA A 38 0.12 -15.18 -5.44
C ALA A 38 -0.05 -14.64 -4.02
N PRO A 39 0.68 -15.16 -3.01
CA PRO A 39 0.81 -14.48 -1.73
C PRO A 39 1.31 -13.04 -1.92
N VAL A 40 0.77 -12.10 -1.15
CA VAL A 40 1.15 -10.69 -1.19
C VAL A 40 1.84 -10.33 0.13
N ASN A 41 2.96 -9.61 0.06
CA ASN A 41 3.64 -9.08 1.24
C ASN A 41 3.19 -7.63 1.48
N PHE A 42 2.15 -7.45 2.30
CA PHE A 42 1.60 -6.13 2.60
C PHE A 42 2.52 -5.28 3.49
N ASP A 43 3.41 -5.90 4.28
CA ASP A 43 4.40 -5.17 5.09
C ASP A 43 5.36 -4.39 4.19
N ALA A 44 5.91 -5.07 3.17
CA ALA A 44 6.81 -4.45 2.21
C ALA A 44 6.12 -3.31 1.44
N ILE A 45 4.87 -3.52 1.01
CA ILE A 45 4.09 -2.50 0.30
C ILE A 45 3.85 -1.27 1.19
N TYR A 46 3.47 -1.47 2.45
CA TYR A 46 3.26 -0.37 3.40
C TYR A 46 4.56 0.39 3.68
N MET A 47 5.66 -0.32 3.90
CA MET A 47 6.98 0.29 4.11
C MET A 47 7.42 1.14 2.92
N ASP A 48 7.25 0.65 1.70
CA ASP A 48 7.58 1.40 0.49
C ASP A 48 6.67 2.62 0.31
N HIS A 49 5.41 2.52 0.71
CA HIS A 49 4.49 3.65 0.69
C HIS A 49 4.90 4.76 1.66
N VAL A 50 5.25 4.41 2.90
CA VAL A 50 5.72 5.39 3.91
C VAL A 50 7.01 6.07 3.47
N LYS A 51 7.98 5.31 2.94
CA LYS A 51 9.24 5.88 2.40
C LYS A 51 8.97 6.90 1.29
N LYS A 52 8.04 6.60 0.38
CA LYS A 52 7.66 7.52 -0.71
C LYS A 52 7.01 8.81 -0.18
N GLN A 53 6.14 8.70 0.83
CA GLN A 53 5.54 9.88 1.46
C GLN A 53 6.57 10.76 2.16
N GLN A 54 7.53 10.16 2.87
CA GLN A 54 8.62 10.90 3.53
C GLN A 54 9.49 11.64 2.51
N ALA A 55 9.87 10.97 1.41
CA ALA A 55 10.65 11.59 0.34
C ALA A 55 9.92 12.76 -0.36
N GLN A 56 8.59 12.68 -0.50
CA GLN A 56 7.79 13.79 -1.05
C GLN A 56 7.68 14.96 -0.07
N GLY A 57 7.44 14.70 1.22
CA GLY A 57 7.37 15.76 2.23
C GLY A 57 8.71 16.49 2.42
N GLU A 58 9.84 15.79 2.30
CA GLU A 58 11.18 16.40 2.35
C GLU A 58 11.47 17.28 1.12
N ALA A 59 10.99 16.89 -0.07
CA ALA A 59 11.13 17.68 -1.28
C ALA A 59 10.26 18.96 -1.26
N GLU A 60 9.06 18.89 -0.69
CA GLU A 60 8.18 20.05 -0.49
C GLU A 60 8.76 21.02 0.54
N ALA A 61 9.29 20.51 1.67
CA ALA A 61 9.93 21.34 2.70
C ALA A 61 11.20 22.06 2.21
N GLN A 62 11.98 21.44 1.32
CA GLN A 62 13.16 22.06 0.70
C GLN A 62 12.78 23.10 -0.37
N GLY A 63 11.66 22.91 -1.08
CA GLY A 63 11.13 23.87 -2.04
C GLY A 63 10.67 25.17 -1.39
N GLU A 64 9.93 25.09 -0.28
CA GLU A 64 9.47 26.27 0.48
C GLU A 64 10.63 27.06 1.10
N GLN A 65 11.68 26.40 1.58
CA GLN A 65 12.87 27.07 2.12
C GLN A 65 13.69 27.79 1.03
N ALA A 66 13.80 27.20 -0.16
CA ALA A 66 14.48 27.82 -1.29
C ALA A 66 13.72 29.03 -1.88
N GLU A 67 12.37 29.01 -1.79
CA GLU A 67 11.52 30.12 -2.23
C GLU A 67 11.58 31.31 -1.24
N GLN A 68 11.57 31.05 0.08
CA GLN A 68 11.71 32.10 1.10
C GLN A 68 13.10 32.75 1.11
N ALA A 69 14.16 32.01 0.78
CA ALA A 69 15.52 32.54 0.69
C ALA A 69 15.77 33.47 -0.51
N LYS A 70 14.88 33.50 -1.51
CA LYS A 70 14.97 34.40 -2.69
C LYS A 70 14.25 35.75 -2.51
N VAL A 71 13.49 35.92 -1.43
CA VAL A 71 12.68 37.14 -1.16
C VAL A 71 13.43 38.14 -0.27
N HIS A 72 14.64 37.82 0.19
CA HIS A 72 15.59 38.75 0.82
C HIS A 72 16.79 38.98 -0.09
#